data_AF-A0A453CLK5-F1
#
_entry.id   AF-A0A453CLK5-F1
#
_cell.length_a   1.000
_cell.length_b   1.000
_cell.length_c   1.000
_cell.angle_alpha   90.00
_cell.angle_beta   90.00
_cell.angle_gamma   90.00
#
_symmetry.space_group_name_H-M   'P 1'
#
loop_
_entity.id
_entity.type
_entity.pdbx_description
1 polymer ?
#
loop_
_entity_poly.entity_id
_entity_poly.type
_entity_poly.pdbx_seq_one_letter_code
_entity_poly.pdbx_strand_id
1 'polypeptide(L)'
;MGRRVYDSELIYGWDIKPTRFQLSTSDGQHTTSDYHLDGPGHWILYHVGDFVISSSDELTKLKFSMMQIDCTHTKGGLCVDSVFIYPKDHQPEECIRK
;
A
#
# COMPACT_ATOMS: atom_id res chain seq x y z
N MET A 1 -22.22 1.11 14.24
CA MET A 1 -21.49 2.20 13.57
C MET A 1 -21.90 2.22 12.09
N GLY A 2 -22.47 3.33 11.61
CA GLY A 2 -23.02 3.44 10.26
C GLY A 2 -21.92 3.58 9.20
N ARG A 3 -21.88 2.64 8.26
CA ARG A 3 -21.06 2.73 7.05
C ARG A 3 -21.74 3.76 6.13
N ARG A 4 -21.18 4.95 6.00
CA ARG A 4 -21.59 5.88 4.93
C ARG A 4 -21.11 5.26 3.63
N VAL A 5 -22.04 4.66 2.89
CA VAL A 5 -21.81 4.24 1.50
C VAL A 5 -21.71 5.54 0.71
N TYR A 6 -20.48 6.00 0.47
CA TYR A 6 -20.24 7.06 -0.50
C TYR A 6 -20.38 6.41 -1.87
N ASP A 7 -21.13 7.05 -2.75
CA ASP A 7 -21.33 6.56 -4.10
C ASP A 7 -19.95 6.42 -4.78
N SER A 8 -19.64 5.23 -5.27
CA SER A 8 -18.36 4.96 -5.94
C SER A 8 -18.18 5.82 -7.19
N GLU A 9 -19.29 6.31 -7.75
CA GLU A 9 -19.32 7.23 -8.89
C GLU A 9 -18.66 8.59 -8.60
N LEU A 10 -18.51 8.97 -7.32
CA LEU A 10 -17.87 10.22 -6.91
C LEU A 10 -16.40 10.04 -6.50
N ILE A 11 -15.86 8.81 -6.56
CA ILE A 11 -14.44 8.53 -6.29
C ILE A 11 -13.69 8.66 -7.62
N TYR A 12 -13.05 9.81 -7.84
CA TYR A 12 -12.29 10.08 -9.05
C TYR A 12 -10.83 10.44 -8.74
N GLY A 13 -9.94 10.11 -9.67
CA GLY A 13 -8.60 10.68 -9.74
C GLY A 13 -7.46 9.84 -9.18
N TRP A 14 -7.73 8.67 -8.59
CA TRP A 14 -6.67 7.75 -8.15
C TRP A 14 -5.92 7.09 -9.32
N ASP A 15 -6.54 7.04 -10.49
CA ASP A 15 -6.08 6.49 -11.76
C ASP A 15 -5.27 7.49 -12.62
N ILE A 16 -5.30 8.79 -12.30
CA ILE A 16 -4.66 9.85 -13.11
C ILE A 16 -3.13 9.85 -12.97
N LYS A 17 -2.63 9.61 -11.75
CA LYS A 17 -1.19 9.55 -11.44
C LYS A 17 -0.87 8.29 -10.67
N PRO A 18 0.37 7.82 -10.71
CA PRO A 18 0.77 6.77 -9.80
C PRO A 18 0.71 7.29 -8.36
N THR A 19 0.23 6.44 -7.47
CA THR A 19 0.43 6.58 -6.04
C THR A 19 1.78 5.99 -5.68
N ARG A 20 2.56 6.76 -4.93
CA ARG A 20 3.87 6.36 -4.42
C ARG A 20 3.74 5.66 -3.10
N PHE A 21 4.20 4.43 -3.05
CA PHE A 21 4.39 3.67 -1.83
C PHE A 21 5.83 3.77 -1.39
N GLN A 22 6.07 3.94 -0.09
CA GLN A 22 7.39 4.00 0.49
C GLN A 22 7.47 3.08 1.70
N LEU A 23 8.57 2.36 1.80
CA LEU A 23 8.92 1.55 2.96
C LEU A 23 10.32 1.95 3.41
N SER A 24 10.50 2.18 4.71
CA SER A 24 11.81 2.42 5.30
C SER A 24 12.00 1.63 6.59
N THR A 25 13.23 1.29 6.89
CA THR A 25 13.63 0.59 8.11
C THR A 25 14.36 1.55 9.08
N SER A 26 14.44 1.19 10.36
CA SER A 26 15.20 1.97 11.35
C SER A 26 16.71 2.03 11.10
N ASP A 27 17.27 1.10 10.34
CA ASP A 27 18.68 1.06 9.96
C ASP A 27 18.98 1.82 8.65
N GLY A 28 17.97 2.50 8.08
CA GLY A 28 18.15 3.44 6.96
C GLY A 28 17.93 2.85 5.57
N GLN A 29 17.54 1.58 5.45
CA GLN A 29 17.07 1.05 4.17
C GLN A 29 15.78 1.76 3.78
N HIS A 30 15.64 2.04 2.49
CA HIS A 30 14.45 2.65 1.93
C HIS A 30 14.17 2.07 0.55
N THR A 31 12.89 1.86 0.26
CA THR A 31 12.41 1.43 -1.05
C THR A 31 11.16 2.21 -1.41
N THR A 32 10.93 2.34 -2.71
CA THR A 32 9.80 3.09 -3.27
C THR A 32 9.26 2.34 -4.47
N SER A 33 7.93 2.26 -4.55
CA SER A 33 7.21 1.69 -5.68
C SER A 33 6.06 2.61 -6.07
N ASP A 34 5.82 2.76 -7.37
CA ASP A 34 4.81 3.66 -7.91
C ASP A 34 3.76 2.80 -8.65
N TYR A 35 2.49 2.87 -8.24
CA TYR A 35 1.38 2.11 -8.84
C TYR A 35 0.21 3.02 -9.17
N HIS A 36 -0.45 2.81 -10.30
CA HIS A 36 -1.77 3.37 -10.54
C HIS A 36 -2.78 2.53 -9.74
N LEU A 37 -3.62 3.18 -8.95
CA LEU A 37 -4.67 2.48 -8.22
C LEU A 37 -5.90 2.40 -9.13
N ASP A 38 -5.92 1.38 -9.97
CA ASP A 38 -7.06 1.03 -10.80
C ASP A 38 -7.98 0.02 -10.09
N GLY A 39 -9.15 -0.25 -10.66
CA GLY A 39 -10.07 -1.27 -10.14
C GLY A 39 -10.85 -0.88 -8.88
N PRO A 40 -11.67 0.19 -8.90
CA PRO A 40 -12.55 0.51 -7.78
C PRO A 40 -13.47 -0.68 -7.44
N GLY A 41 -13.74 -0.88 -6.15
CA GLY A 41 -14.65 -1.92 -5.67
C GLY A 41 -14.00 -3.30 -5.44
N HIS A 42 -12.71 -3.46 -5.69
CA HIS A 42 -11.96 -4.69 -5.43
C HIS A 42 -10.80 -4.45 -4.47
N TRP A 43 -10.41 -5.50 -3.72
CA TRP A 43 -9.18 -5.49 -2.93
C TRP A 43 -8.00 -5.91 -3.81
N ILE A 44 -6.96 -5.10 -3.84
CA ILE A 44 -5.75 -5.35 -4.63
C ILE A 44 -4.55 -5.42 -3.69
N LEU A 45 -3.72 -6.45 -3.87
CA LEU A 45 -2.47 -6.60 -3.13
C LEU A 45 -1.33 -5.94 -3.92
N TYR A 46 -0.75 -4.89 -3.35
CA TYR A 46 0.43 -4.23 -3.90
C TYR A 46 1.70 -4.65 -3.16
N HIS A 47 2.73 -5.07 -3.89
CA HIS A 47 4.06 -5.28 -3.33
C HIS A 47 4.79 -3.94 -3.19
N VAL A 48 5.04 -3.50 -1.96
CA VAL A 48 5.61 -2.17 -1.70
C VAL A 48 7.14 -2.16 -1.82
N GLY A 49 7.80 -3.25 -1.48
CA GLY A 49 9.23 -3.42 -1.63
C GLY A 49 9.82 -4.45 -0.66
N ASP A 50 11.11 -4.73 -0.86
CA ASP A 50 11.90 -5.65 -0.05
C ASP A 50 12.78 -4.89 0.94
N PHE A 51 13.15 -5.57 2.04
CA PHE A 51 14.14 -5.11 3.00
C PHE A 51 14.91 -6.31 3.57
N VAL A 52 16.08 -6.05 4.16
CA VAL A 52 16.93 -7.07 4.79
C VAL A 52 16.93 -6.85 6.30
N ILE A 53 16.89 -7.92 7.08
CA ILE A 53 17.15 -7.86 8.52
C ILE A 53 18.67 -7.88 8.73
N SER A 54 19.24 -6.73 9.09
CA SER A 54 20.69 -6.56 9.25
C SER A 54 21.24 -7.20 10.53
N SER A 55 20.41 -7.42 11.55
CA SER A 55 20.77 -8.04 12.83
C SER A 55 19.60 -8.87 13.34
N SER A 56 19.86 -10.13 13.76
CA SER A 56 18.86 -11.00 14.37
C SER A 56 18.46 -10.58 15.78
N ASP A 57 19.31 -9.80 16.44
CA ASP A 57 19.21 -9.54 17.87
C ASP A 57 18.49 -8.20 18.15
N GLU A 58 18.25 -7.41 17.11
CA GLU A 58 17.67 -6.08 17.19
C GLU A 58 16.29 -6.02 16.55
N LEU A 59 15.36 -5.32 17.20
CA LEU A 59 14.03 -5.08 16.64
C LEU A 59 14.14 -4.09 15.47
N THR A 60 13.81 -4.55 14.26
CA THR A 60 13.73 -3.68 13.09
C THR A 60 12.38 -2.98 13.06
N LYS A 61 12.38 -1.64 13.11
CA LYS A 61 11.16 -0.84 12.93
C LYS A 61 10.94 -0.57 11.46
N LEU A 62 9.71 -0.78 11.00
CA LEU A 62 9.29 -0.47 9.64
C LEU A 62 8.38 0.76 9.65
N LYS A 63 8.57 1.63 8.67
CA LYS A 63 7.65 2.73 8.38
C LYS A 63 7.15 2.54 6.96
N PHE A 64 5.84 2.51 6.82
CA PHE A 64 5.15 2.45 5.55
C PHE A 64 4.39 3.76 5.31
N SER A 65 4.39 4.24 4.07
CA SER A 65 3.54 5.35 3.67
C SER A 65 3.10 5.22 2.21
N MET A 66 1.94 5.81 1.92
CA MET A 66 1.33 5.87 0.61
C MET A 66 0.99 7.32 0.32
N MET A 67 1.41 7.84 -0.83
CA MET A 67 1.30 9.25 -1.15
C MET A 67 1.04 9.45 -2.64
N GLN A 68 -0.02 10.18 -2.95
CA GLN A 68 -0.25 10.72 -4.29
C GLN A 68 -0.44 12.22 -4.14
N ILE A 69 0.39 13.01 -4.82
CA ILE A 69 0.30 14.47 -4.84
C ILE A 69 -0.02 14.88 -6.26
N ASP A 70 -1.31 14.97 -6.57
CA ASP A 70 -1.78 15.58 -7.83
C ASP A 70 -3.20 16.16 -7.72
N CYS A 71 -3.63 16.50 -6.51
CA CYS A 71 -5.04 16.77 -6.26
C CYS A 71 -5.25 18.27 -6.10
N THR A 72 -5.90 18.90 -7.08
CA THR A 72 -6.52 20.23 -6.90
C THR A 72 -7.77 20.17 -6.01
N HIS A 73 -8.24 18.95 -5.67
CA HIS A 73 -9.39 18.65 -4.80
C HIS A 73 -9.09 17.47 -3.86
N THR A 74 -9.77 17.38 -2.71
CA THR A 74 -9.63 16.23 -1.80
C THR A 74 -10.13 14.93 -2.44
N LYS A 75 -9.27 13.90 -2.52
CA LYS A 75 -9.64 12.55 -2.98
C LYS A 75 -10.13 11.70 -1.80
N GLY A 76 -11.25 11.00 -1.97
CA GLY A 76 -11.83 10.08 -0.98
C GLY A 76 -11.80 8.63 -1.46
N GLY A 77 -12.48 7.74 -0.72
CA GLY A 77 -12.82 6.40 -1.22
C GLY A 77 -11.75 5.33 -1.16
N LEU A 78 -10.54 5.64 -0.67
CA LEU A 78 -9.48 4.65 -0.48
C LEU A 78 -9.66 3.92 0.85
N CYS A 79 -9.58 2.59 0.84
CA CYS A 79 -9.53 1.77 2.04
C CYS A 79 -8.27 0.92 2.02
N VAL A 80 -7.67 0.72 3.20
CA VAL A 80 -6.56 -0.21 3.44
C VAL A 80 -7.03 -1.17 4.51
N ASP A 81 -6.87 -2.47 4.26
CA ASP A 81 -7.25 -3.52 5.21
C ASP A 81 -6.03 -4.01 5.99
N SER A 82 -5.02 -4.50 5.29
CA SER A 82 -3.89 -5.21 5.89
C SER A 82 -2.54 -4.85 5.26
N VAL A 83 -1.47 -5.03 6.05
CA VAL A 83 -0.08 -5.01 5.58
C VAL A 83 0.53 -6.38 5.89
N PHE A 84 1.12 -7.01 4.88
CA PHE A 84 1.76 -8.31 5.00
C PHE A 84 3.29 -8.17 4.96
N ILE A 85 3.96 -8.83 5.90
CA ILE A 85 5.42 -8.94 5.96
C ILE A 85 5.75 -10.43 6.04
N TYR A 86 6.54 -10.93 5.10
CA TYR A 86 6.89 -12.35 5.00
C TYR A 86 8.30 -12.52 4.42
N PRO A 87 8.98 -13.64 4.71
CA PRO A 87 10.27 -13.96 4.08
C PRO A 87 10.12 -14.13 2.57
N LYS A 88 11.04 -13.56 1.78
CA LYS A 88 10.94 -13.55 0.31
C LYS A 88 10.87 -14.94 -0.34
N ASP A 89 11.48 -15.94 0.30
CA ASP A 89 11.46 -17.33 -0.17
C ASP A 89 10.17 -18.07 0.21
N HIS A 90 9.24 -17.40 0.89
CA HIS A 90 7.88 -17.89 1.12
C HIS A 90 6.98 -17.07 0.21
N GLN A 91 6.62 -17.60 -0.95
CA GLN A 91 5.52 -17.02 -1.71
C GLN A 91 4.28 -17.10 -0.82
N PRO A 92 3.59 -15.98 -0.55
CA PRO A 92 2.22 -16.08 -0.10
C PRO A 92 1.53 -16.77 -1.26
N GLU A 93 1.14 -18.03 -1.06
CA GLU A 93 0.26 -18.71 -2.01
C GLU A 93 -0.88 -17.75 -2.37
N GLU A 94 -1.32 -17.81 -3.63
CA GLU A 94 -2.39 -17.00 -4.22
C GLU A 94 -3.73 -17.11 -3.44
N CYS A 95 -3.78 -16.62 -2.20
CA CYS A 95 -4.91 -16.77 -1.31
C CYS A 95 -5.81 -15.52 -1.33
N ILE A 96 -5.51 -14.56 -2.21
CA ILE A 96 -6.32 -13.34 -2.42
C ILE A 96 -6.90 -13.29 -3.85
N ARG A 97 -7.17 -14.46 -4.45
CA ARG A 97 -8.03 -14.56 -5.64
C ARG A 97 -9.21 -15.48 -5.33
N LYS A 98 -10.25 -14.93 -4.71
CA LYS A 98 -11.62 -15.46 -4.78
C LYS A 98 -12.58 -14.32 -5.04
#